data_AF-A0A2G8L1Z3-F1
#
_entry.id   AF-A0A2G8L1Z3-F1
#
_cell.length_a   1.000
_cell.length_b   1.000
_cell.length_c   1.000
_cell.angle_alpha   90.00
_cell.angle_beta   90.00
_cell.angle_gamma   90.00
#
_symmetry.space_group_name_H-M   'P 1'
#
loop_
_entity.id
_entity.type
_entity.pdbx_description
1 polymer ?
#
loop_
_entity_poly.entity_id
_entity_poly.type
_entity_poly.pdbx_seq_one_letter_code
_entity_poly.pdbx_strand_id
1 'polypeptide(L)'
;MAVHQLDMKLHPSFKQNKQCITLKSRMWAKSSSSKVTVKQIRDLFNEKYAAVAGKGKKMPYSMQNSFTVSGLPDGLQLRQPSRYGTKQLREIWDARDSIVILLLSS
;
A
#
# COMPACT_ATOMS: atom_id res chain seq x y z
N MET A 1 55.33 -26.31 17.20
CA MET A 1 54.53 -26.61 18.40
C MET A 1 53.08 -26.68 17.97
N ALA A 2 52.55 -27.89 17.87
CA ALA A 2 51.16 -28.16 17.58
C ALA A 2 50.36 -28.16 18.90
N VAL A 3 49.22 -27.48 18.94
CA VAL A 3 47.97 -27.80 19.65
C VAL A 3 46.96 -26.70 19.28
N HIS A 4 45.66 -26.88 19.09
CA HIS A 4 44.77 -28.00 18.87
C HIS A 4 43.50 -27.40 18.25
N GLN A 5 42.87 -28.22 17.42
CA GLN A 5 41.51 -28.07 16.88
C GLN A 5 40.44 -28.18 17.99
N LEU A 6 39.21 -27.76 17.66
CA LEU A 6 37.88 -28.13 18.19
C LEU A 6 37.24 -27.01 19.06
N ASP A 7 36.06 -26.49 18.73
CA ASP A 7 34.84 -27.27 18.59
C ASP A 7 33.97 -26.92 17.38
N MET A 8 33.42 -27.99 16.82
CA MET A 8 32.47 -28.02 15.73
C MET A 8 31.05 -28.04 16.31
N LYS A 9 30.17 -27.15 15.83
CA LYS A 9 28.73 -27.44 15.81
C LYS A 9 28.06 -26.91 14.53
N LEU A 10 28.21 -27.69 13.46
CA LEU A 10 27.14 -27.88 12.45
C LEU A 10 25.86 -28.33 13.19
N HIS A 11 24.61 -28.02 12.85
CA HIS A 11 23.85 -27.46 11.72
C HIS A 11 22.35 -27.39 12.22
N PRO A 12 21.26 -27.06 11.46
CA PRO A 12 21.10 -26.91 10.01
C PRO A 12 20.20 -25.73 9.52
N SER A 13 20.24 -25.52 8.20
CA SER A 13 19.10 -25.06 7.37
C SER A 13 18.58 -23.64 7.55
N PHE A 14 19.16 -22.72 6.78
CA PHE A 14 18.32 -21.90 5.92
C PHE A 14 18.95 -21.90 4.52
N LYS A 15 18.35 -22.66 3.60
CA LYS A 15 18.73 -22.65 2.19
C LYS A 15 18.55 -21.23 1.64
N GLN A 16 19.61 -20.43 1.62
CA GLN A 16 19.69 -19.28 0.74
C GLN A 16 20.38 -19.71 -0.56
N ASN A 17 19.71 -20.58 -1.32
CA ASN A 17 20.16 -20.94 -2.66
C ASN A 17 19.60 -19.92 -3.67
N LYS A 18 20.49 -19.00 -4.06
CA LYS A 18 20.65 -18.33 -5.37
C LYS A 18 19.41 -17.77 -6.05
N GLN A 19 19.40 -16.44 -6.21
CA GLN A 19 19.32 -15.80 -7.53
C GLN A 19 19.68 -14.31 -7.46
N CYS A 20 20.77 -13.97 -8.16
CA CYS A 20 21.14 -12.71 -8.82
C CYS A 20 20.86 -11.37 -8.12
N ILE A 21 21.94 -10.60 -7.94
CA ILE A 21 21.96 -9.16 -7.66
C ILE A 21 21.45 -8.42 -8.91
N THR A 22 20.14 -8.50 -9.17
CA THR A 22 19.45 -7.57 -10.08
C THR A 22 18.87 -6.48 -9.20
N LEU A 23 19.28 -5.23 -9.44
CA LEU A 23 18.73 -4.01 -8.85
C LEU A 23 17.25 -3.79 -9.25
N LYS A 24 16.36 -4.70 -8.81
CA LYS A 24 14.90 -4.65 -8.92
C LYS A 24 14.28 -5.38 -7.71
N SER A 25 14.83 -5.16 -6.52
CA SER A 25 14.29 -5.75 -5.31
C SER A 25 12.94 -5.12 -4.97
N ARG A 26 11.89 -5.95 -5.13
CA ARG A 26 10.65 -5.95 -4.34
C ARG A 26 9.54 -4.99 -4.74
N MET A 27 9.22 -4.94 -6.03
CA MET A 27 7.89 -4.52 -6.47
C MET A 27 6.96 -5.75 -6.56
N TRP A 28 6.24 -5.98 -5.46
CA TRP A 28 4.93 -6.66 -5.34
C TRP A 28 4.59 -7.74 -6.40
N ALA A 29 4.75 -9.01 -6.02
CA ALA A 29 3.87 -10.03 -6.58
C ALA A 29 2.43 -9.72 -6.12
N LYS A 30 1.60 -9.06 -6.93
CA LYS A 30 0.14 -9.13 -6.73
C LYS A 30 -0.51 -9.84 -7.90
N SER A 31 -0.52 -11.15 -7.73
CA SER A 31 -1.60 -11.97 -8.20
C SER A 31 -2.87 -11.61 -7.42
N SER A 32 -3.77 -10.90 -8.09
CA SER A 32 -5.21 -11.02 -7.92
C SER A 32 -5.84 -10.44 -9.18
N SER A 33 -6.23 -11.31 -10.11
CA SER A 33 -6.86 -10.98 -11.41
C SER A 33 -8.24 -10.33 -11.28
N SER A 34 -8.66 -9.96 -10.07
CA SER A 34 -9.90 -9.22 -9.81
C SER A 34 -9.77 -7.78 -10.33
N LYS A 35 -10.61 -7.42 -11.29
CA LYS A 35 -10.73 -6.06 -11.83
C LYS A 35 -11.14 -5.09 -10.72
N VAL A 36 -10.34 -4.06 -10.49
CA VAL A 36 -10.68 -2.99 -9.54
C VAL A 36 -11.77 -2.12 -10.15
N THR A 37 -12.84 -1.89 -9.41
CA THR A 37 -13.96 -1.04 -9.85
C THR A 37 -13.94 0.32 -9.15
N VAL A 38 -14.55 1.32 -9.80
CA VAL A 38 -14.79 2.64 -9.21
C VAL A 38 -15.52 2.54 -7.86
N LYS A 39 -16.45 1.59 -7.74
CA LYS A 39 -17.18 1.31 -6.49
C LYS A 39 -16.21 0.89 -5.37
N GLN A 40 -15.29 -0.02 -5.64
CA GLN A 40 -14.31 -0.46 -4.62
C GLN A 40 -13.42 0.67 -4.13
N ILE A 41 -12.95 1.54 -5.04
CA ILE A 41 -12.13 2.70 -4.66
C ILE A 41 -12.95 3.72 -3.85
N ARG A 42 -14.21 3.94 -4.25
CA ARG A 42 -15.13 4.81 -3.49
C ARG A 42 -15.36 4.28 -2.08
N ASP A 43 -15.61 2.98 -1.94
CA ASP A 43 -15.89 2.35 -0.66
C ASP A 43 -14.63 2.38 0.24
N LEU A 44 -13.44 2.13 -0.33
CA LEU A 44 -12.15 2.31 0.35
C LEU A 44 -11.97 3.72 0.90
N PHE A 45 -12.19 4.75 0.08
CA PHE A 45 -12.05 6.13 0.53
C PHE A 45 -13.08 6.49 1.61
N ASN A 46 -14.33 6.02 1.47
CA ASN A 46 -15.36 6.22 2.47
C ASN A 46 -14.97 5.57 3.81
N GLU A 47 -14.40 4.36 3.79
CA GLU A 47 -13.95 3.66 4.99
C GLU A 47 -12.81 4.41 5.68
N LYS A 48 -11.78 4.80 4.93
CA LYS A 48 -10.66 5.60 5.44
C LYS A 48 -11.13 6.95 5.99
N TYR A 49 -12.12 7.57 5.35
CA TYR A 49 -12.68 8.86 5.77
C TYR A 49 -13.54 8.69 7.02
N ALA A 50 -14.38 7.67 7.07
CA ALA A 50 -15.21 7.36 8.24
C ALA A 50 -14.38 7.00 9.47
N ALA A 51 -13.17 6.44 9.28
CA ALA A 51 -12.24 6.18 10.37
C ALA A 51 -11.81 7.48 11.10
N VAL A 52 -11.72 8.61 10.39
CA VAL A 52 -11.31 9.90 10.98
C VAL A 52 -12.48 10.85 11.23
N ALA A 53 -13.53 10.82 10.42
CA ALA A 53 -14.71 11.70 10.51
C ALA A 53 -15.86 11.13 11.34
N GLY A 54 -15.82 9.84 11.64
CA GLY A 54 -16.86 9.09 12.32
C GLY A 54 -17.62 8.14 11.40
N LYS A 55 -18.07 7.01 11.96
CA LYS A 55 -18.82 5.95 11.25
C LYS A 55 -20.06 6.54 10.56
N GLY A 56 -20.28 6.10 9.31
CA GLY A 56 -21.46 6.49 8.52
C GLY A 56 -21.32 7.80 7.74
N LYS A 57 -20.21 8.54 7.90
CA LYS A 57 -19.93 9.72 7.05
C LYS A 57 -19.32 9.29 5.72
N LYS A 58 -19.90 9.79 4.62
CA LYS A 58 -19.36 9.62 3.27
C LYS A 58 -18.34 10.72 3.00
N MET A 59 -17.32 10.39 2.22
CA MET A 59 -16.28 11.35 1.87
C MET A 59 -16.87 12.51 1.03
N PRO A 60 -16.79 13.77 1.50
CA PRO A 60 -17.28 14.91 0.73
C PRO A 60 -16.23 15.35 -0.29
N TYR A 61 -16.31 14.83 -1.51
CA TYR A 61 -15.40 15.20 -2.60
C TYR A 61 -15.44 16.69 -2.98
N SER A 62 -16.49 17.43 -2.58
CA SER A 62 -16.65 18.87 -2.81
C SER A 62 -15.85 19.73 -1.80
N MET A 63 -15.58 19.19 -0.61
CA MET A 63 -14.99 19.92 0.51
C MET A 63 -13.54 19.50 0.73
N GLN A 64 -12.72 19.60 -0.31
CA GLN A 64 -11.31 19.19 -0.26
C GLN A 64 -10.46 20.04 0.71
N ASN A 65 -10.98 21.18 1.15
CA ASN A 65 -10.31 22.07 2.11
C ASN A 65 -10.51 21.63 3.56
N SER A 66 -11.36 20.64 3.82
CA SER A 66 -11.67 20.18 5.18
C SER A 66 -10.82 18.98 5.63
N PHE A 67 -10.07 18.36 4.72
CA PHE A 67 -9.23 17.20 5.01
C PHE A 67 -8.09 17.11 4.00
N THR A 68 -6.98 16.50 4.41
CA THR A 68 -5.87 16.17 3.51
C THR A 68 -5.76 14.65 3.35
N VAL A 69 -5.26 14.22 2.19
CA VAL A 69 -5.05 12.80 1.88
C VAL A 69 -3.58 12.58 1.55
N SER A 70 -2.96 11.66 2.28
CA SER A 70 -1.57 11.26 2.11
C SER A 70 -1.47 9.81 1.65
N GLY A 71 -0.34 9.45 1.04
CA GLY A 71 -0.09 8.08 0.56
C GLY A 71 -0.86 7.67 -0.68
N LEU A 72 -1.37 8.64 -1.45
CA LEU A 72 -1.77 8.41 -2.83
C LEU A 72 -0.53 8.14 -3.70
N PRO A 73 -0.66 7.37 -4.78
CA PRO A 73 0.44 7.13 -5.71
C PRO A 73 0.96 8.44 -6.33
N ASP A 74 2.24 8.46 -6.68
CA ASP A 74 2.94 9.66 -7.15
C ASP A 74 2.20 10.32 -8.34
N GLY A 75 1.93 11.63 -8.22
CA GLY A 75 1.18 12.40 -9.21
C GLY A 75 -0.35 12.26 -9.18
N LEU A 76 -0.94 11.46 -8.27
CA LEU A 76 -2.39 11.38 -8.09
C LEU A 76 -2.87 12.27 -6.95
N GLN A 77 -3.79 13.17 -7.29
CA GLN A 77 -4.55 13.93 -6.31
C GLN A 77 -5.85 13.22 -5.99
N LEU A 78 -6.37 13.40 -4.78
CA LEU A 78 -7.71 12.96 -4.44
C LEU A 78 -8.72 13.66 -5.34
N ARG A 79 -9.54 12.88 -6.04
CA ARG A 79 -10.61 13.32 -6.93
C ARG A 79 -11.75 12.30 -6.86
N GLN A 80 -12.83 12.56 -7.61
CA GLN A 80 -13.90 11.58 -7.73
C GLN A 80 -13.36 10.27 -8.32
N PRO A 81 -13.73 9.10 -7.74
CA PRO A 81 -13.29 7.79 -8.21
C PRO A 81 -13.60 7.53 -9.69
N SER A 82 -14.67 8.12 -10.22
CA SER A 82 -15.07 8.03 -11.64
C SER A 82 -14.11 8.73 -12.61
N ARG A 83 -13.26 9.64 -12.12
CA ARG A 83 -12.31 10.39 -12.93
C ARG A 83 -11.01 9.62 -13.15
N TYR A 84 -10.79 8.53 -12.42
CA TYR A 84 -9.59 7.70 -12.56
C TYR A 84 -9.78 6.64 -13.65
N GLY A 85 -8.76 6.47 -14.49
CA GLY A 85 -8.71 5.38 -15.45
C GLY A 85 -8.39 4.04 -14.79
N THR A 86 -8.59 2.93 -15.51
CA THR A 86 -8.35 1.56 -15.01
C THR A 86 -6.98 1.36 -14.38
N LYS A 87 -5.93 1.94 -14.98
CA LYS A 87 -4.56 1.89 -14.44
C LYS A 87 -4.46 2.60 -13.09
N GLN A 88 -4.98 3.82 -13.01
CA GLN A 88 -4.98 4.63 -11.79
C GLN A 88 -5.80 3.98 -10.68
N LEU A 89 -6.97 3.42 -10.99
CA LEU A 89 -7.77 2.66 -10.02
C LEU A 89 -6.96 1.51 -9.43
N ARG A 90 -6.19 0.79 -10.26
CA ARG A 90 -5.31 -0.28 -9.80
C ARG A 90 -4.17 0.25 -8.92
N GLU A 91 -3.52 1.33 -9.32
CA GLU A 91 -2.44 1.96 -8.54
C GLU A 91 -2.94 2.44 -7.16
N ILE A 92 -4.12 3.07 -7.10
CA ILE A 92 -4.76 3.50 -5.85
C ILE A 92 -5.13 2.28 -5.00
N TRP A 93 -5.73 1.26 -5.60
CA TRP A 93 -6.03 0.00 -4.90
C TRP A 93 -4.76 -0.64 -4.35
N ASP A 94 -3.66 -0.50 -5.06
CA ASP A 94 -2.42 -1.13 -4.69
C ASP A 94 -1.68 -0.39 -3.58
N ALA A 95 -1.88 0.92 -3.49
CA ALA A 95 -1.41 1.79 -2.41
C ALA A 95 -2.45 1.99 -1.29
N ARG A 96 -3.60 1.30 -1.33
CA ARG A 96 -4.72 1.42 -0.36
C ARG A 96 -4.30 1.39 1.12
N ASP A 97 -3.25 0.63 1.43
CA ASP A 97 -2.71 0.47 2.78
C ASP A 97 -1.89 1.70 3.20
N SER A 98 -1.28 2.39 2.25
CA SER A 98 -0.55 3.64 2.44
C SER A 98 -1.47 4.87 2.46
N ILE A 99 -2.69 4.78 1.91
CA ILE A 99 -3.64 5.88 1.89
C ILE A 99 -4.13 6.18 3.31
N VAL A 100 -3.88 7.42 3.75
CA VAL A 100 -4.30 7.97 5.03
C VAL A 100 -5.03 9.28 4.79
N ILE A 101 -6.15 9.47 5.50
CA ILE A 101 -6.93 10.70 5.48
C ILE A 101 -6.74 11.39 6.81
N LEU A 102 -6.48 12.69 6.80
CA LEU A 102 -6.30 13.52 7.99
C LEU A 102 -7.30 14.67 7.91
N LEU A 103 -8.14 14.84 8.93
CA LEU A 103 -9.07 15.97 8.98
C LEU A 103 -8.32 17.25 9.36
N LEU A 104 -8.61 18.32 8.65
CA LEU A 104 -8.14 19.66 8.98
C LEU A 104 -9.20 20.27 9.92
N SER A 105 -9.35 19.71 11.12
CA SER A 105 -10.17 20.33 12.17
C SER A 105 -9.31 21.35 12.88
N SER A 106 -9.70 22.63 12.80
CA SER A 106 -9.16 23.69 13.65
C SER A 106 -9.87 23.70 15.00
#